data_AF-A0A356TEH5-F1
#
_entry.id   AF-A0A356TEH5-F1
#
_cell.length_a   1.000
_cell.length_b   1.000
_cell.length_c   1.000
_cell.angle_alpha   90.00
_cell.angle_beta   90.00
_cell.angle_gamma   90.00
#
_symmetry.space_group_name_H-M   'P 1'
#
loop_
_entity.id
_entity.type
_entity.pdbx_description
1 polymer ?
#
loop_
_entity_poly.entity_id
_entity_poly.type
_entity_poly.pdbx_seq_one_letter_code
_entity_poly.pdbx_strand_id
1 'polypeptide(L)'
;MLIHASMSGRGRSYHTVEHVFAVDDGTDAIGSLAVLFHDTVYCEVDGGLPRGLEPHLSDALEVDGDHVELGAFDPKEDPLRALVARLFGFTPGQAVTFQTGLNELASALLAVRALRSHLDPSELAQVVTCIEATIPFRPQEAEDTLAARLTEADREHGLGLGDAGVDAAVRRAVNVANRDVGNFAYEDPAAFLSHTWEILPETNPTLRMPAYTLGEYRRAMARMEGFFGSLNAERVYRVFRGTPPVEELASLLTRSRRNLARGTRYLREKLLSARLLESFAMLTGGDAPVSLFMGDLPHEGEGDSLRLEDMLPKLAAPSATDVDPDVLRLLKEGRKKESAFDLRHSPLAAYLYARLGDEASDRALASEDGWPFLEALPRDQVLEVATLCQEIATTRASGLAEIVARLKQ
;
A
#
# COMPACT_ATOMS: atom_id res chain seq x y z
N MET A 1 -10.77 -9.80 -22.04
CA MET A 1 -11.55 -8.59 -21.71
C MET A 1 -11.87 -8.48 -20.24
N LEU A 2 -12.31 -9.55 -19.55
CA LEU A 2 -12.66 -9.54 -18.12
C LEU A 2 -11.54 -8.96 -17.23
N ILE A 3 -10.39 -9.63 -17.14
CA ILE A 3 -9.25 -9.22 -16.28
C ILE A 3 -8.81 -7.78 -16.58
N HIS A 4 -8.57 -7.48 -17.87
CA HIS A 4 -8.19 -6.13 -18.28
C HIS A 4 -9.22 -5.07 -17.85
N ALA A 5 -10.53 -5.32 -18.03
CA ALA A 5 -11.56 -4.37 -17.64
C ALA A 5 -11.62 -4.18 -16.11
N SER A 6 -11.48 -5.27 -15.34
CA SER A 6 -11.46 -5.23 -13.88
C SER A 6 -10.28 -4.45 -13.31
N MET A 7 -9.13 -4.52 -13.96
CA MET A 7 -7.87 -3.93 -13.47
C MET A 7 -7.52 -2.59 -14.10
N SER A 8 -8.33 -2.09 -15.04
CA SER A 8 -8.17 -0.77 -15.67
C SER A 8 -9.04 0.32 -15.01
N GLY A 9 -9.58 0.05 -13.82
CA GLY A 9 -10.39 1.02 -13.08
C GLY A 9 -9.59 2.28 -12.73
N ARG A 10 -10.22 3.45 -12.73
CA ARG A 10 -9.55 4.74 -12.42
C ARG A 10 -8.94 4.80 -11.00
N GLY A 11 -9.37 3.90 -10.11
CA GLY A 11 -8.81 3.76 -8.77
C GLY A 11 -7.56 2.88 -8.71
N ARG A 12 -7.30 2.04 -9.72
CA ARG A 12 -6.19 1.08 -9.76
C ARG A 12 -4.93 1.76 -10.29
N SER A 13 -3.93 1.90 -9.45
CA SER A 13 -2.61 2.50 -9.74
C SER A 13 -1.46 1.54 -9.47
N TYR A 14 -1.66 0.59 -8.55
CA TYR A 14 -0.76 -0.52 -8.23
C TYR A 14 -1.35 -1.85 -8.71
N HIS A 15 -2.57 -2.20 -8.28
CA HIS A 15 -3.24 -3.46 -8.65
C HIS A 15 -3.79 -3.39 -10.09
N THR A 16 -2.86 -3.41 -11.05
CA THR A 16 -3.04 -3.19 -12.49
C THR A 16 -2.71 -4.45 -13.30
N VAL A 17 -3.02 -4.45 -14.59
CA VAL A 17 -2.68 -5.55 -15.50
C VAL A 17 -1.17 -5.77 -15.55
N GLU A 18 -0.39 -4.68 -15.50
CA GLU A 18 1.07 -4.70 -15.47
C GLU A 18 1.62 -5.37 -14.21
N HIS A 19 1.00 -5.15 -13.04
CA HIS A 19 1.36 -5.84 -11.79
C HIS A 19 1.19 -7.35 -11.94
N VAL A 20 0.04 -7.79 -12.44
CA VAL A 20 -0.26 -9.21 -12.66
C VAL A 20 0.77 -9.89 -13.58
N PHE A 21 1.19 -9.23 -14.66
CA PHE A 21 2.24 -9.77 -15.54
C PHE A 21 3.64 -9.69 -14.95
N ALA A 22 3.90 -8.80 -14.00
CA ALA A 22 5.17 -8.76 -13.27
C ALA A 22 5.28 -9.87 -12.21
N VAL A 23 4.13 -10.33 -11.68
CA VAL A 23 4.05 -11.46 -10.74
C VAL A 23 4.14 -12.82 -11.47
N ASP A 24 3.65 -12.92 -12.71
CA ASP A 24 3.71 -14.13 -13.54
C ASP A 24 5.08 -14.32 -14.19
N ASP A 25 5.89 -15.25 -13.66
CA ASP A 25 7.22 -15.61 -14.18
C ASP A 25 7.21 -16.85 -15.11
N GLY A 26 6.02 -17.29 -15.53
CA GLY A 26 5.86 -18.52 -16.31
C GLY A 26 5.83 -19.79 -15.45
N THR A 27 5.29 -19.68 -14.23
CA THR A 27 4.93 -20.83 -13.39
C THR A 27 3.98 -21.81 -14.09
N ASP A 28 3.75 -22.96 -13.44
CA ASP A 28 2.72 -23.88 -13.90
C ASP A 28 1.36 -23.19 -14.10
N ALA A 29 0.55 -23.72 -15.03
CA ALA A 29 -0.65 -23.06 -15.53
C ALA A 29 -1.65 -22.66 -14.42
N ILE A 30 -1.69 -23.41 -13.31
CA ILE A 30 -2.59 -23.12 -12.18
C ILE A 30 -2.14 -21.87 -11.43
N GLY A 31 -0.83 -21.74 -11.16
CA GLY A 31 -0.26 -20.57 -10.52
C GLY A 31 -0.52 -19.30 -11.34
N SER A 32 -0.25 -19.36 -12.66
CA SER A 32 -0.50 -18.22 -13.55
C SER A 32 -1.97 -17.83 -13.60
N LEU A 33 -2.91 -18.80 -13.61
CA LEU A 33 -4.33 -18.50 -13.52
C LEU A 33 -4.71 -17.83 -12.19
N ALA A 34 -4.15 -18.26 -11.07
CA ALA A 34 -4.40 -17.60 -9.78
C ALA A 34 -3.90 -16.15 -9.78
N VAL A 35 -2.68 -15.92 -10.27
CA VAL A 35 -2.09 -14.57 -10.41
C VAL A 35 -2.97 -13.67 -11.28
N LEU A 36 -3.46 -14.18 -12.40
CA LEU A 36 -4.36 -13.43 -13.30
C LEU A 36 -5.68 -12.99 -12.64
N PHE A 37 -6.13 -13.69 -11.60
CA PHE A 37 -7.44 -13.46 -10.99
C PHE A 37 -7.39 -12.81 -9.59
N HIS A 38 -6.32 -12.95 -8.81
CA HIS A 38 -6.32 -12.62 -7.37
C HIS A 38 -6.74 -11.17 -7.04
N ASP A 39 -6.42 -10.21 -7.91
CA ASP A 39 -6.74 -8.78 -7.76
C ASP A 39 -7.91 -8.27 -8.62
N THR A 40 -8.64 -9.17 -9.28
CA THR A 40 -9.72 -8.77 -10.19
C THR A 40 -10.91 -8.13 -9.50
N VAL A 41 -11.05 -8.29 -8.18
CA VAL A 41 -12.06 -7.59 -7.37
C VAL A 41 -11.37 -6.89 -6.21
N TYR A 42 -11.60 -5.59 -6.03
CA TYR A 42 -10.97 -4.81 -4.95
C TYR A 42 -11.92 -3.70 -4.47
N CYS A 43 -12.84 -4.10 -3.60
CA CYS A 43 -14.02 -3.30 -3.29
C CYS A 43 -13.68 -1.96 -2.61
N GLU A 44 -12.62 -1.91 -1.80
CA GLU A 44 -12.15 -0.67 -1.14
C GLU A 44 -11.75 0.42 -2.13
N VAL A 45 -11.07 0.03 -3.20
CA VAL A 45 -10.48 0.98 -4.15
C VAL A 45 -11.51 1.39 -5.20
N ASP A 46 -12.35 0.44 -5.60
CA ASP A 46 -13.38 0.62 -6.63
C ASP A 46 -14.69 1.19 -6.08
N GLY A 47 -14.86 1.25 -4.74
CA GLY A 47 -16.05 1.80 -4.08
C GLY A 47 -17.25 0.84 -4.13
N GLY A 48 -17.01 -0.46 -4.01
CA GLY A 48 -17.99 -1.54 -4.13
C GLY A 48 -17.58 -2.60 -5.16
N LEU A 49 -18.51 -3.48 -5.52
CA LEU A 49 -18.26 -4.47 -6.58
C LEU A 49 -17.98 -3.76 -7.92
N PRO A 50 -16.94 -4.15 -8.67
CA PRO A 50 -16.59 -3.47 -9.91
C PRO A 50 -17.72 -3.54 -10.95
N ARG A 51 -17.93 -2.42 -11.66
CA ARG A 51 -18.97 -2.32 -12.69
C ARG A 51 -18.77 -3.34 -13.80
N GLY A 52 -19.79 -4.16 -14.05
CA GLY A 52 -19.78 -5.28 -15.00
C GLY A 52 -19.48 -6.64 -14.37
N LEU A 53 -19.01 -6.67 -13.10
CA LEU A 53 -18.81 -7.91 -12.34
C LEU A 53 -19.97 -8.20 -11.37
N GLU A 54 -20.84 -7.23 -11.11
CA GLU A 54 -21.98 -7.41 -10.22
C GLU A 54 -22.86 -8.60 -10.64
N PRO A 55 -23.20 -8.81 -11.93
CA PRO A 55 -23.98 -9.99 -12.35
C PRO A 55 -23.29 -11.33 -12.05
N HIS A 56 -21.98 -11.31 -11.85
CA HIS A 56 -21.16 -12.48 -11.54
C HIS A 56 -20.91 -12.65 -10.04
N LEU A 57 -21.33 -11.73 -9.18
CA LEU A 57 -21.02 -11.76 -7.74
C LEU A 57 -22.21 -11.40 -6.85
N SER A 58 -23.28 -10.79 -7.38
CA SER A 58 -24.41 -10.28 -6.59
C SER A 58 -25.26 -11.35 -5.94
N ASP A 59 -25.25 -12.58 -6.47
CA ASP A 59 -25.85 -13.76 -5.83
C ASP A 59 -24.89 -14.43 -4.84
N ALA A 60 -23.60 -14.08 -4.90
CA ALA A 60 -22.55 -14.64 -4.06
C ALA A 60 -22.25 -13.80 -2.82
N LEU A 61 -22.29 -12.47 -2.95
CA LEU A 61 -21.98 -11.51 -1.90
C LEU A 61 -23.15 -10.55 -1.73
N GLU A 62 -23.61 -10.44 -0.49
CA GLU A 62 -24.63 -9.47 -0.10
C GLU A 62 -23.92 -8.23 0.43
N VAL A 63 -24.15 -7.06 -0.19
CA VAL A 63 -23.48 -5.80 0.15
C VAL A 63 -24.54 -4.80 0.62
N ASP A 64 -24.45 -4.37 1.89
CA ASP A 64 -25.28 -3.32 2.48
C ASP A 64 -24.38 -2.23 3.10
N GLY A 65 -24.18 -1.15 2.34
CA GLY A 65 -23.22 -0.12 2.70
C GLY A 65 -21.79 -0.67 2.80
N ASP A 66 -21.20 -0.56 3.99
CA ASP A 66 -19.85 -1.09 4.29
C ASP A 66 -19.88 -2.55 4.79
N HIS A 67 -21.06 -3.12 4.97
CA HIS A 67 -21.23 -4.49 5.44
C HIS A 67 -21.34 -5.44 4.27
N VAL A 68 -20.48 -6.47 4.25
CA VAL A 68 -20.48 -7.51 3.21
C VAL A 68 -20.62 -8.87 3.87
N GLU A 69 -21.52 -9.70 3.36
CA GLU A 69 -21.70 -11.08 3.79
C GLU A 69 -21.56 -12.04 2.63
N LEU A 70 -21.04 -13.24 2.91
CA LEU A 70 -21.17 -14.36 1.99
C LEU A 70 -22.64 -14.77 1.97
N GLY A 71 -23.36 -14.47 0.88
CA GLY A 71 -24.82 -14.69 0.83
C GLY A 71 -25.23 -16.13 1.14
N ALA A 72 -26.47 -16.35 1.55
CA ALA A 72 -26.95 -17.69 1.89
C ALA A 72 -27.00 -18.60 0.63
N PHE A 73 -26.57 -19.85 0.77
CA PHE A 73 -26.68 -20.87 -0.29
C PHE A 73 -26.73 -22.28 0.31
N ASP A 74 -27.30 -23.24 -0.43
CA ASP A 74 -27.19 -24.67 -0.11
C ASP A 74 -25.90 -25.25 -0.72
N PRO A 75 -24.94 -25.74 0.09
CA PRO A 75 -23.71 -26.34 -0.41
C PRO A 75 -23.91 -27.51 -1.39
N LYS A 76 -25.07 -28.19 -1.35
CA LYS A 76 -25.39 -29.28 -2.28
C LYS A 76 -25.83 -28.78 -3.65
N GLU A 77 -26.46 -27.61 -3.70
CA GLU A 77 -26.94 -27.01 -4.95
C GLU A 77 -25.84 -26.19 -5.63
N ASP A 78 -24.90 -25.62 -4.87
CA ASP A 78 -23.74 -24.90 -5.38
C ASP A 78 -22.42 -25.45 -4.81
N PRO A 79 -21.95 -26.62 -5.29
CA PRO A 79 -20.74 -27.27 -4.77
C PRO A 79 -19.46 -26.47 -5.04
N LEU A 80 -19.43 -25.63 -6.08
CA LEU A 80 -18.25 -24.81 -6.39
C LEU A 80 -18.14 -23.61 -5.45
N ARG A 81 -19.26 -22.96 -5.10
CA ARG A 81 -19.26 -21.95 -4.05
C ARG A 81 -18.96 -22.53 -2.68
N ALA A 82 -19.47 -23.74 -2.40
CA ALA A 82 -19.12 -24.47 -1.18
C ALA A 82 -17.62 -24.73 -1.06
N LEU A 83 -16.98 -25.14 -2.16
CA LEU A 83 -15.52 -25.32 -2.24
C LEU A 83 -14.77 -24.02 -1.92
N VAL A 84 -15.15 -22.89 -2.52
CA VAL A 84 -14.52 -21.59 -2.25
C VAL A 84 -14.69 -21.20 -0.78
N ALA A 85 -15.91 -21.27 -0.26
CA ALA A 85 -16.20 -20.94 1.13
C ALA A 85 -15.40 -21.82 2.10
N ARG A 86 -15.29 -23.12 1.83
CA ARG A 86 -14.50 -24.08 2.62
C ARG A 86 -13.03 -23.70 2.69
N LEU A 87 -12.41 -23.39 1.54
CA LEU A 87 -10.98 -23.06 1.47
C LEU A 87 -10.65 -21.76 2.20
N PHE A 88 -11.51 -20.74 2.07
CA PHE A 88 -11.37 -19.49 2.81
C PHE A 88 -11.79 -19.60 4.29
N GLY A 89 -12.49 -20.67 4.66
CA GLY A 89 -12.98 -20.90 6.02
C GLY A 89 -14.21 -20.07 6.39
N PHE A 90 -15.01 -19.69 5.41
CA PHE A 90 -16.28 -19.00 5.61
C PHE A 90 -17.45 -19.98 5.64
N THR A 91 -18.51 -19.58 6.34
CA THR A 91 -19.81 -20.24 6.32
C THR A 91 -20.84 -19.36 5.62
N PRO A 92 -21.90 -19.94 5.01
CA PRO A 92 -22.97 -19.14 4.40
C PRO A 92 -23.60 -18.20 5.44
N GLY A 93 -23.84 -16.95 5.04
CA GLY A 93 -24.34 -15.87 5.91
C GLY A 93 -23.29 -15.23 6.82
N GLN A 94 -22.01 -15.60 6.70
CA GLN A 94 -20.95 -15.00 7.52
C GLN A 94 -20.51 -13.65 6.94
N ALA A 95 -20.33 -12.67 7.82
CA ALA A 95 -19.73 -11.39 7.48
C ALA A 95 -18.28 -11.55 6.99
N VAL A 96 -17.95 -10.85 5.92
CA VAL A 96 -16.65 -10.85 5.27
C VAL A 96 -16.13 -9.41 5.25
N THR A 97 -14.94 -9.21 5.80
CA THR A 97 -14.27 -7.90 5.84
C THR A 97 -12.95 -7.95 5.07
N PHE A 98 -12.39 -6.78 4.75
CA PHE A 98 -11.07 -6.65 4.15
C PHE A 98 -9.98 -7.35 4.95
N GLN A 99 -10.04 -7.25 6.28
CA GLN A 99 -9.11 -7.94 7.19
C GLN A 99 -9.21 -9.48 7.11
N THR A 100 -10.35 -10.00 6.66
CA THR A 100 -10.59 -11.43 6.50
C THR A 100 -10.39 -11.93 5.06
N GLY A 101 -10.03 -11.05 4.11
CA GLY A 101 -9.76 -11.40 2.71
C GLY A 101 -10.95 -11.25 1.77
N LEU A 102 -11.75 -10.18 1.93
CA LEU A 102 -12.91 -9.91 1.06
C LEU A 102 -12.54 -9.84 -0.43
N ASN A 103 -11.47 -9.14 -0.76
CA ASN A 103 -11.06 -8.93 -2.15
C ASN A 103 -10.66 -10.26 -2.79
N GLU A 104 -9.86 -11.06 -2.11
CA GLU A 104 -9.40 -12.37 -2.56
C GLU A 104 -10.55 -13.38 -2.64
N LEU A 105 -11.50 -13.34 -1.70
CA LEU A 105 -12.70 -14.19 -1.75
C LEU A 105 -13.53 -13.88 -3.00
N ALA A 106 -13.79 -12.59 -3.25
CA ALA A 106 -14.58 -12.16 -4.39
C ALA A 106 -13.86 -12.48 -5.73
N SER A 107 -12.55 -12.28 -5.78
CA SER A 107 -11.69 -12.68 -6.90
C SER A 107 -11.71 -14.19 -7.13
N ALA A 108 -11.67 -15.01 -6.07
CA ALA A 108 -11.75 -16.47 -6.19
C ALA A 108 -13.13 -16.95 -6.68
N LEU A 109 -14.21 -16.36 -6.18
CA LEU A 109 -15.57 -16.64 -6.66
C LEU A 109 -15.70 -16.31 -8.16
N LEU A 110 -15.15 -15.17 -8.59
CA LEU A 110 -15.11 -14.80 -10.00
C LEU A 110 -14.27 -15.76 -10.83
N ALA A 111 -13.08 -16.13 -10.35
CA ALA A 111 -12.18 -17.08 -11.01
C ALA A 111 -12.87 -18.41 -11.25
N VAL A 112 -13.50 -18.99 -10.23
CA VAL A 112 -14.21 -20.26 -10.35
C VAL A 112 -15.35 -20.17 -11.37
N ARG A 113 -16.14 -19.09 -11.35
CA ARG A 113 -17.24 -18.89 -12.31
C ARG A 113 -16.74 -18.75 -13.75
N ALA A 114 -15.61 -18.07 -13.94
CA ALA A 114 -15.01 -17.86 -15.25
C ALA A 114 -14.32 -19.12 -15.80
N LEU A 115 -13.75 -19.96 -14.93
CA LEU A 115 -12.90 -21.09 -15.32
C LEU A 115 -13.60 -22.45 -15.28
N ARG A 116 -14.79 -22.57 -14.65
CA ARG A 116 -15.49 -23.86 -14.46
C ARG A 116 -15.83 -24.65 -15.73
N SER A 117 -15.85 -24.02 -16.90
CA SER A 117 -16.07 -24.71 -18.18
C SER A 117 -14.78 -25.24 -18.81
N HIS A 118 -13.62 -24.90 -18.23
CA HIS A 118 -12.30 -25.19 -18.78
C HIS A 118 -11.44 -26.04 -17.84
N LEU A 119 -11.70 -25.98 -16.53
CA LEU A 119 -10.95 -26.68 -15.50
C LEU A 119 -11.85 -27.66 -14.76
N ASP A 120 -11.26 -28.76 -14.32
CA ASP A 120 -11.94 -29.69 -13.43
C ASP A 120 -12.00 -29.15 -11.97
N PRO A 121 -12.82 -29.75 -11.08
CA PRO A 121 -12.92 -29.29 -9.69
C PRO A 121 -11.59 -29.29 -8.92
N SER A 122 -10.67 -30.20 -9.25
CA SER A 122 -9.36 -30.32 -8.59
C SER A 122 -8.44 -29.16 -8.99
N GLU A 123 -8.43 -28.80 -10.26
CA GLU A 123 -7.72 -27.64 -10.79
C GLU A 123 -8.31 -26.33 -10.23
N LEU A 124 -9.64 -26.20 -10.20
CA LEU A 124 -10.32 -25.05 -9.60
C LEU A 124 -9.98 -24.89 -8.11
N ALA A 125 -9.98 -25.98 -7.35
CA ALA A 125 -9.60 -25.95 -5.94
C ALA A 125 -8.18 -25.40 -5.75
N GLN A 126 -7.23 -25.82 -6.60
CA GLN A 126 -5.85 -25.34 -6.54
C GLN A 126 -5.71 -23.86 -6.91
N VAL A 127 -6.47 -23.37 -7.89
CA VAL A 127 -6.53 -21.93 -8.21
C VAL A 127 -7.04 -21.15 -6.99
N VAL A 128 -8.12 -21.61 -6.37
CA VAL A 128 -8.70 -20.98 -5.18
C VAL A 128 -7.72 -21.01 -4.01
N THR A 129 -7.02 -22.12 -3.77
CA THR A 129 -5.97 -22.22 -2.75
C THR A 129 -4.86 -21.19 -2.98
N CYS A 130 -4.46 -20.96 -4.22
CA CYS A 130 -3.44 -19.96 -4.54
C CYS A 130 -3.94 -18.53 -4.26
N ILE A 131 -5.16 -18.18 -4.66
CA ILE A 131 -5.76 -16.86 -4.38
C ILE A 131 -5.97 -16.66 -2.87
N GLU A 132 -6.36 -17.70 -2.13
CA GLU A 132 -6.53 -17.62 -0.66
C GLU A 132 -5.22 -17.25 0.05
N ALA A 133 -4.10 -17.82 -0.41
CA ALA A 133 -2.79 -17.56 0.16
C ALA A 133 -2.28 -16.12 -0.09
N THR A 134 -2.80 -15.41 -1.11
CA THR A 134 -2.40 -14.02 -1.40
C THR A 134 -2.98 -13.01 -0.41
N ILE A 135 -3.94 -13.39 0.44
CA ILE A 135 -4.42 -12.53 1.53
C ILE A 135 -3.21 -12.17 2.41
N PRO A 136 -2.80 -10.90 2.55
CA PRO A 136 -1.48 -10.56 3.07
C PRO A 136 -1.38 -10.66 4.61
N PHE A 137 -0.15 -10.76 5.12
CA PHE A 137 0.24 -10.56 6.54
C PHE A 137 -0.44 -11.44 7.61
N ARG A 138 -0.94 -12.62 7.22
CA ARG A 138 -1.58 -13.59 8.14
C ARG A 138 -0.56 -14.28 9.06
N PRO A 139 -1.01 -14.91 10.16
CA PRO A 139 -0.17 -15.71 11.05
C PRO A 139 0.55 -16.86 10.34
N GLN A 140 1.59 -17.40 10.98
CA GLN A 140 2.43 -18.46 10.41
C GLN A 140 1.67 -19.78 10.21
N GLU A 141 0.64 -20.02 11.01
CA GLU A 141 -0.21 -21.22 10.98
C GLU A 141 -1.27 -21.18 9.86
N ALA A 142 -1.36 -20.08 9.11
CA ALA A 142 -2.35 -19.91 8.06
C ALA A 142 -2.23 -21.00 6.97
N GLU A 143 -1.00 -21.35 6.59
CA GLU A 143 -0.77 -22.34 5.52
C GLU A 143 -1.10 -23.77 5.96
N ASP A 144 -0.83 -24.13 7.22
CA ASP A 144 -1.24 -25.41 7.78
C ASP A 144 -2.77 -25.49 7.89
N THR A 145 -3.42 -24.37 8.22
CA THR A 145 -4.89 -24.28 8.24
C THR A 145 -5.48 -24.42 6.83
N LEU A 146 -4.88 -23.77 5.84
CA LEU A 146 -5.26 -23.89 4.42
C LEU A 146 -5.07 -25.31 3.91
N ALA A 147 -3.96 -25.97 4.27
CA ALA A 147 -3.72 -27.38 3.95
C ALA A 147 -4.78 -28.30 4.55
N ALA A 148 -5.18 -28.06 5.80
CA ALA A 148 -6.25 -28.83 6.45
C ALA A 148 -7.60 -28.65 5.74
N ARG A 149 -7.97 -27.41 5.40
CA ARG A 149 -9.19 -27.11 4.65
C ARG A 149 -9.19 -27.74 3.25
N LEU A 150 -8.05 -27.71 2.55
CA LEU A 150 -7.91 -28.36 1.25
C LEU A 150 -7.98 -29.88 1.36
N THR A 151 -7.45 -30.47 2.44
CA THR A 151 -7.58 -31.91 2.72
C THR A 151 -9.04 -32.32 2.95
N GLU A 152 -9.79 -31.50 3.68
CA GLU A 152 -11.22 -31.72 3.87
C GLU A 152 -11.99 -31.59 2.56
N ALA A 153 -11.71 -30.53 1.80
CA ALA A 153 -12.31 -30.31 0.49
C ALA A 153 -12.01 -31.45 -0.50
N ASP A 154 -10.79 -31.99 -0.50
CA ASP A 154 -10.40 -33.14 -1.32
C ASP A 154 -11.29 -34.35 -1.06
N ARG A 155 -11.60 -34.63 0.22
CA ARG A 155 -12.49 -35.72 0.62
C ARG A 155 -13.95 -35.44 0.30
N GLU A 156 -14.44 -34.25 0.63
CA GLU A 156 -15.85 -33.88 0.47
C GLU A 156 -16.27 -33.80 -1.00
N HIS A 157 -15.38 -33.28 -1.85
CA HIS A 157 -15.64 -33.05 -3.27
C HIS A 157 -15.03 -34.12 -4.19
N GLY A 158 -14.25 -35.07 -3.64
CA GLY A 158 -13.61 -36.14 -4.41
C GLY A 158 -12.60 -35.60 -5.43
N LEU A 159 -11.75 -34.65 -5.03
CA LEU A 159 -10.83 -33.95 -5.93
C LEU A 159 -9.65 -34.82 -6.40
N GLY A 160 -9.36 -35.90 -5.67
CA GLY A 160 -8.34 -36.88 -6.03
C GLY A 160 -6.90 -36.37 -5.85
N LEU A 161 -6.69 -35.35 -5.02
CA LEU A 161 -5.37 -34.78 -4.75
C LEU A 161 -4.54 -35.72 -3.85
N GLY A 162 -5.15 -36.23 -2.78
CA GLY A 162 -4.44 -36.94 -1.72
C GLY A 162 -3.38 -36.07 -1.03
N ASP A 163 -2.67 -36.65 -0.05
CA ASP A 163 -1.71 -35.90 0.78
C ASP A 163 -0.61 -35.22 -0.04
N ALA A 164 -0.10 -35.89 -1.08
CA ALA A 164 0.94 -35.36 -1.95
C ALA A 164 0.41 -34.21 -2.84
N GLY A 165 -0.81 -34.31 -3.36
CA GLY A 165 -1.43 -33.26 -4.16
C GLY A 165 -1.76 -32.03 -3.33
N VAL A 166 -2.26 -32.21 -2.10
CA VAL A 166 -2.49 -31.12 -1.14
C VAL A 166 -1.17 -30.42 -0.81
N ASP A 167 -0.12 -31.17 -0.48
CA ASP A 167 1.20 -30.60 -0.19
C ASP A 167 1.73 -29.77 -1.37
N ALA A 168 1.66 -30.30 -2.59
CA ALA A 168 2.08 -29.59 -3.80
C ALA A 168 1.23 -28.33 -4.07
N ALA A 169 -0.09 -28.41 -3.88
CA ALA A 169 -1.00 -27.28 -4.08
C ALA A 169 -0.72 -26.13 -3.12
N VAL A 170 -0.49 -26.41 -1.84
CA VAL A 170 -0.19 -25.38 -0.85
C VAL A 170 1.21 -24.80 -1.05
N ARG A 171 2.21 -25.61 -1.44
CA ARG A 171 3.53 -25.07 -1.84
C ARG A 171 3.42 -24.13 -3.03
N ARG A 172 2.59 -24.45 -4.03
CA ARG A 172 2.30 -23.55 -5.14
C ARG A 172 1.68 -22.25 -4.66
N ALA A 173 0.67 -22.33 -3.79
CA ALA A 173 0.00 -21.18 -3.22
C ALA A 173 0.98 -20.26 -2.46
N VAL A 174 1.86 -20.84 -1.63
CA VAL A 174 2.95 -20.10 -0.96
C VAL A 174 3.87 -19.39 -1.94
N ASN A 175 4.24 -20.05 -3.05
CA ASN A 175 5.08 -19.42 -4.07
C ASN A 175 4.36 -18.27 -4.79
N VAL A 176 3.06 -18.41 -5.07
CA VAL A 176 2.25 -17.33 -5.65
C VAL A 176 2.16 -16.14 -4.69
N ALA A 177 1.80 -16.38 -3.44
CA ALA A 177 1.68 -15.36 -2.41
C ALA A 177 3.01 -14.62 -2.16
N ASN A 178 4.13 -15.34 -2.10
CA ASN A 178 5.45 -14.74 -1.88
C ASN A 178 5.93 -13.88 -3.06
N ARG A 179 5.49 -14.18 -4.28
CA ARG A 179 5.79 -13.36 -5.45
C ARG A 179 4.98 -12.08 -5.45
N ASP A 180 3.70 -12.16 -5.11
CA ASP A 180 2.82 -10.99 -5.04
C ASP A 180 3.37 -9.89 -4.12
N VAL A 181 3.91 -10.29 -2.97
CA VAL A 181 4.58 -9.37 -2.00
C VAL A 181 6.10 -9.28 -2.20
N GLY A 182 6.64 -9.75 -3.32
CA GLY A 182 8.09 -9.83 -3.55
C GLY A 182 8.81 -8.47 -3.54
N ASN A 183 8.07 -7.39 -3.81
CA ASN A 183 8.57 -6.01 -3.77
C ASN A 183 9.14 -5.60 -2.40
N PHE A 184 8.67 -6.20 -1.30
CA PHE A 184 9.20 -5.93 0.04
C PHE A 184 10.68 -6.28 0.17
N ALA A 185 11.19 -7.29 -0.56
CA ALA A 185 12.60 -7.70 -0.52
C ALA A 185 13.44 -7.14 -1.68
N TYR A 186 13.00 -6.10 -2.39
CA TYR A 186 13.82 -5.49 -3.43
C TYR A 186 15.18 -5.02 -2.89
N GLU A 187 16.23 -5.22 -3.69
CA GLU A 187 17.58 -4.84 -3.30
C GLU A 187 17.73 -3.33 -3.15
N ASP A 188 17.04 -2.58 -4.01
CA ASP A 188 17.04 -1.12 -4.02
C ASP A 188 15.81 -0.56 -3.26
N PRO A 189 16.01 0.11 -2.11
CA PRO A 189 14.92 0.73 -1.36
C PRO A 189 14.12 1.78 -2.15
N ALA A 190 14.73 2.45 -3.14
CA ALA A 190 14.01 3.41 -3.99
C ALA A 190 12.98 2.72 -4.91
N ALA A 191 13.26 1.47 -5.30
CA ALA A 191 12.31 0.65 -6.05
C ALA A 191 11.18 0.16 -5.15
N PHE A 192 11.49 -0.32 -3.94
CA PHE A 192 10.50 -0.68 -2.92
C PHE A 192 9.52 0.49 -2.66
N LEU A 193 10.04 1.69 -2.41
CA LEU A 193 9.22 2.88 -2.18
C LEU A 193 8.40 3.29 -3.41
N SER A 194 8.85 3.00 -4.64
CA SER A 194 8.07 3.36 -5.84
C SER A 194 6.72 2.64 -5.84
N HIS A 195 6.72 1.36 -5.47
CA HIS A 195 5.50 0.56 -5.35
C HIS A 195 4.58 1.06 -4.23
N THR A 196 5.14 1.46 -3.09
CA THR A 196 4.35 2.11 -2.03
C THR A 196 3.63 3.37 -2.53
N TRP A 197 4.28 4.14 -3.42
CA TRP A 197 3.69 5.36 -3.97
C TRP A 197 2.59 5.10 -5.01
N GLU A 198 2.63 3.95 -5.68
CA GLU A 198 1.55 3.49 -6.56
C GLU A 198 0.30 3.10 -5.75
N ILE A 199 0.46 2.59 -4.52
CA ILE A 199 -0.64 2.19 -3.63
C ILE A 199 -1.33 3.41 -2.96
N LEU A 200 -0.58 4.50 -2.76
CA LEU A 200 -1.09 5.67 -2.03
C LEU A 200 -2.41 6.24 -2.62
N PRO A 201 -2.53 6.49 -3.93
CA PRO A 201 -3.79 6.96 -4.52
C PRO A 201 -4.94 5.96 -4.40
N GLU A 202 -4.65 4.67 -4.38
CA GLU A 202 -5.68 3.64 -4.27
C GLU A 202 -6.40 3.73 -2.92
N THR A 203 -5.64 3.83 -1.84
CA THR A 203 -6.16 3.92 -0.45
C THR A 203 -6.49 5.35 -0.01
N ASN A 204 -6.16 6.36 -0.82
CA ASN A 204 -6.39 7.78 -0.52
C ASN A 204 -7.00 8.49 -1.74
N PRO A 205 -8.33 8.42 -1.94
CA PRO A 205 -8.98 8.93 -3.15
C PRO A 205 -8.72 10.42 -3.45
N THR A 206 -8.46 11.23 -2.43
CA THR A 206 -8.15 12.66 -2.57
C THR A 206 -6.86 12.89 -3.37
N LEU A 207 -5.88 11.98 -3.30
CA LEU A 207 -4.64 12.06 -4.07
C LEU A 207 -4.84 11.78 -5.58
N ARG A 208 -6.02 11.28 -5.99
CA ARG A 208 -6.39 11.12 -7.40
C ARG A 208 -6.99 12.40 -7.99
N MET A 209 -7.31 13.38 -7.16
CA MET A 209 -7.93 14.63 -7.59
C MET A 209 -6.86 15.60 -8.11
N PRO A 210 -7.20 16.50 -9.07
CA PRO A 210 -6.25 17.48 -9.59
C PRO A 210 -5.68 18.41 -8.52
N ALA A 211 -6.39 18.59 -7.42
CA ALA A 211 -5.94 19.35 -6.26
C ALA A 211 -6.35 18.64 -4.97
N TYR A 212 -5.44 18.64 -4.00
CA TYR A 212 -5.65 18.14 -2.64
C TYR A 212 -4.95 19.05 -1.64
N THR A 213 -5.41 19.00 -0.40
CA THR A 213 -4.95 19.86 0.70
C THR A 213 -3.75 19.30 1.44
N LEU A 214 -3.04 20.16 2.17
CA LEU A 214 -1.96 19.76 3.08
C LEU A 214 -2.45 18.79 4.15
N GLY A 215 -3.65 19.02 4.70
CA GLY A 215 -4.25 18.09 5.65
C GLY A 215 -4.56 16.72 5.06
N GLU A 216 -5.08 16.65 3.83
CA GLU A 216 -5.32 15.37 3.14
C GLU A 216 -4.01 14.62 2.86
N TYR A 217 -2.99 15.33 2.39
CA TYR A 217 -1.67 14.76 2.14
C TYR A 217 -1.02 14.22 3.41
N ARG A 218 -1.01 15.00 4.48
CA ARG A 218 -0.47 14.59 5.78
C ARG A 218 -1.19 13.35 6.31
N ARG A 219 -2.53 13.30 6.22
CA ARG A 219 -3.30 12.11 6.63
C ARG A 219 -2.93 10.87 5.81
N ALA A 220 -2.72 11.01 4.50
CA ALA A 220 -2.27 9.91 3.65
C ALA A 220 -0.87 9.41 4.06
N MET A 221 0.09 10.32 4.29
CA MET A 221 1.43 9.96 4.77
C MET A 221 1.38 9.29 6.14
N ALA A 222 0.59 9.81 7.09
CA ALA A 222 0.46 9.26 8.43
C ALA A 222 -0.16 7.86 8.43
N ARG A 223 -1.16 7.60 7.58
CA ARG A 223 -1.73 6.25 7.41
C ARG A 223 -0.68 5.26 6.90
N MET A 224 0.08 5.64 5.87
CA MET A 224 1.11 4.77 5.30
C MET A 224 2.28 4.54 6.26
N GLU A 225 2.70 5.57 7.00
CA GLU A 225 3.69 5.44 8.07
C GLU A 225 3.22 4.49 9.16
N GLY A 226 1.97 4.64 9.63
CA GLY A 226 1.39 3.76 10.64
C GLY A 226 1.29 2.31 10.15
N PHE A 227 0.92 2.10 8.88
CA PHE A 227 0.91 0.79 8.25
C PHE A 227 2.31 0.16 8.27
N PHE A 228 3.34 0.85 7.77
CA PHE A 228 4.72 0.36 7.76
C PHE A 228 5.27 0.11 9.16
N GLY A 229 5.02 1.03 10.10
CA GLY A 229 5.44 0.91 11.49
C GLY A 229 4.77 -0.24 12.25
N SER A 230 3.56 -0.63 11.83
CA SER A 230 2.83 -1.77 12.41
C SER A 230 3.21 -3.13 11.78
N LEU A 231 3.83 -3.11 10.59
CA LEU A 231 4.06 -4.33 9.83
C LEU A 231 5.21 -5.14 10.41
N ASN A 232 4.92 -6.41 10.70
CA ASN A 232 5.90 -7.39 11.14
C ASN A 232 6.52 -8.06 9.90
N ALA A 233 7.84 -7.91 9.70
CA ALA A 233 8.54 -8.44 8.53
C ALA A 233 8.43 -9.97 8.42
N GLU A 234 8.32 -10.66 9.56
CA GLU A 234 8.14 -12.10 9.68
C GLU A 234 6.76 -12.57 9.19
N ARG A 235 5.81 -11.65 8.97
CA ARG A 235 4.49 -11.94 8.39
C ARG A 235 4.40 -11.60 6.90
N VAL A 236 5.45 -11.05 6.30
CA VAL A 236 5.43 -10.68 4.87
C VAL A 236 5.40 -11.93 3.99
N TYR A 237 6.33 -12.86 4.21
CA TYR A 237 6.42 -14.08 3.41
C TYR A 237 5.75 -15.27 4.08
N ARG A 238 5.07 -16.07 3.27
CA ARG A 238 4.47 -17.36 3.60
C ARG A 238 5.52 -18.45 3.66
N VAL A 239 5.30 -19.37 4.60
CA VAL A 239 6.14 -20.55 4.78
C VAL A 239 5.26 -21.77 4.93
N PHE A 240 5.51 -22.79 4.13
CA PHE A 240 4.87 -24.10 4.26
C PHE A 240 5.87 -25.22 4.02
N ARG A 241 6.10 -26.04 5.06
CA ARG A 241 6.91 -27.27 5.02
C ARG A 241 8.24 -27.13 4.26
N GLY A 242 9.01 -26.09 4.59
CA GLY A 242 10.31 -25.80 3.98
C GLY A 242 10.25 -25.08 2.62
N THR A 243 9.11 -24.52 2.26
CA THR A 243 8.94 -23.61 1.12
C THR A 243 8.64 -22.21 1.64
N PRO A 244 9.38 -21.15 1.25
CA PRO A 244 10.63 -21.23 0.50
C PRO A 244 11.74 -21.89 1.34
N PRO A 245 12.86 -22.32 0.72
CA PRO A 245 14.04 -22.80 1.43
C PRO A 245 14.50 -21.80 2.50
N VAL A 246 15.09 -22.31 3.59
CA VAL A 246 15.43 -21.51 4.79
C VAL A 246 16.39 -20.36 4.45
N GLU A 247 17.36 -20.60 3.58
CA GLU A 247 18.34 -19.61 3.16
C GLU A 247 17.71 -18.48 2.32
N GLU A 248 16.77 -18.84 1.45
CA GLU A 248 16.00 -17.89 0.66
C GLU A 248 15.11 -17.02 1.55
N LEU A 249 14.37 -17.66 2.47
CA LEU A 249 13.54 -16.97 3.46
C LEU A 249 14.38 -15.99 4.29
N ALA A 250 15.55 -16.41 4.78
CA ALA A 250 16.43 -15.54 5.56
C ALA A 250 16.87 -14.30 4.77
N SER A 251 17.17 -14.45 3.48
CA SER A 251 17.49 -13.34 2.57
C SER A 251 16.31 -12.39 2.37
N LEU A 252 15.12 -12.94 2.11
CA LEU A 252 13.88 -12.17 1.94
C LEU A 252 13.53 -11.35 3.20
N LEU A 253 13.61 -11.97 4.37
CA LEU A 253 13.34 -11.32 5.65
C LEU A 253 14.37 -10.24 5.97
N THR A 254 15.65 -10.48 5.70
CA THR A 254 16.71 -9.49 5.94
C THR A 254 16.48 -8.23 5.09
N ARG A 255 16.18 -8.40 3.79
CA ARG A 255 15.90 -7.28 2.90
C ARG A 255 14.61 -6.54 3.28
N SER A 256 13.57 -7.28 3.65
CA SER A 256 12.28 -6.70 4.02
C SER A 256 12.33 -5.93 5.33
N ARG A 257 13.03 -6.43 6.36
CA ARG A 257 13.27 -5.67 7.61
C ARG A 257 13.98 -4.35 7.32
N ARG A 258 15.03 -4.38 6.50
CA ARG A 258 15.78 -3.19 6.09
C ARG A 258 14.90 -2.21 5.32
N ASN A 259 14.14 -2.69 4.34
CA ASN A 259 13.29 -1.86 3.49
C ASN A 259 12.14 -1.24 4.30
N LEU A 260 11.50 -1.99 5.20
CA LEU A 260 10.48 -1.49 6.12
C LEU A 260 11.05 -0.42 7.06
N ALA A 261 12.18 -0.70 7.73
CA ALA A 261 12.79 0.28 8.62
C ALA A 261 13.11 1.61 7.92
N ARG A 262 13.74 1.55 6.73
CA ARG A 262 14.07 2.74 5.93
C ARG A 262 12.84 3.42 5.36
N GLY A 263 11.85 2.64 4.94
CA GLY A 263 10.58 3.16 4.41
C GLY A 263 9.78 3.89 5.48
N THR A 264 9.71 3.35 6.69
CA THR A 264 9.09 4.02 7.85
C THR A 264 9.80 5.33 8.15
N ARG A 265 11.14 5.34 8.24
CA ARG A 265 11.89 6.59 8.46
C ARG A 265 11.65 7.60 7.35
N TYR A 266 11.71 7.18 6.08
CA TYR A 266 11.43 8.03 4.93
C TYR A 266 10.03 8.66 5.01
N LEU A 267 9.00 7.88 5.35
CA LEU A 267 7.63 8.35 5.52
C LEU A 267 7.50 9.32 6.70
N ARG A 268 8.19 9.07 7.83
CA ARG A 268 8.24 10.01 8.96
C ARG A 268 8.82 11.36 8.57
N GLU A 269 9.89 11.39 7.78
CA GLU A 269 10.47 12.67 7.32
C GLU A 269 9.55 13.41 6.36
N LYS A 270 8.87 12.70 5.46
CA LYS A 270 7.85 13.31 4.60
C LYS A 270 6.63 13.79 5.40
N LEU A 271 6.24 13.05 6.44
CA LEU A 271 5.17 13.46 7.34
C LEU A 271 5.55 14.71 8.13
N LEU A 272 6.79 14.81 8.61
CA LEU A 272 7.31 15.96 9.32
C LEU A 272 7.26 17.23 8.45
N SER A 273 7.73 17.14 7.20
CA SER A 273 7.71 18.28 6.28
C SER A 273 6.28 18.68 5.89
N ALA A 274 5.40 17.71 5.64
CA ALA A 274 3.98 17.97 5.38
C ALA A 274 3.30 18.68 6.57
N ARG A 275 3.60 18.23 7.80
CA ARG A 275 3.05 18.80 9.04
C ARG A 275 3.55 20.21 9.32
N LEU A 276 4.79 20.52 8.95
CA LEU A 276 5.32 21.90 8.98
C LEU A 276 4.52 22.84 8.09
N LEU A 277 4.31 22.46 6.84
CA LEU A 277 3.55 23.27 5.90
C LEU A 277 2.06 23.37 6.30
N GLU A 278 1.45 22.26 6.76
CA GLU A 278 0.07 22.27 7.27
C GLU A 278 -0.07 23.19 8.49
N SER A 279 0.91 23.19 9.41
CA SER A 279 0.90 24.08 10.57
C SER A 279 0.93 25.55 10.15
N PHE A 280 1.71 25.90 9.13
CA PHE A 280 1.68 27.25 8.55
C PHE A 280 0.32 27.57 7.93
N ALA A 281 -0.26 26.66 7.14
CA ALA A 281 -1.58 26.87 6.54
C ALA A 281 -2.65 27.13 7.61
N MET A 282 -2.75 26.23 8.60
CA MET A 282 -3.73 26.33 9.67
C MET A 282 -3.61 27.63 10.47
N LEU A 283 -2.39 28.05 10.82
CA LEU A 283 -2.15 29.27 11.59
C LEU A 283 -2.35 30.57 10.78
N THR A 284 -2.34 30.50 9.44
CA THR A 284 -2.46 31.67 8.56
C THR A 284 -3.82 31.76 7.83
N GLY A 285 -4.75 30.86 8.19
CA GLY A 285 -6.16 30.95 7.85
C GLY A 285 -6.74 29.66 7.24
N GLY A 286 -6.44 28.53 7.86
CA GLY A 286 -7.05 27.23 7.58
C GLY A 286 -6.29 26.39 6.54
N ASP A 287 -6.76 25.14 6.38
CA ASP A 287 -6.19 24.17 5.44
C ASP A 287 -6.16 24.74 4.01
N ALA A 288 -5.20 24.30 3.21
CA ALA A 288 -4.92 24.86 1.90
C ALA A 288 -4.40 23.80 0.92
N PRO A 289 -4.57 24.02 -0.41
CA PRO A 289 -3.93 23.18 -1.42
C PRO A 289 -2.42 23.08 -1.22
N VAL A 290 -1.85 21.90 -1.45
CA VAL A 290 -0.38 21.70 -1.33
C VAL A 290 0.41 22.65 -2.22
N SER A 291 -0.09 22.90 -3.43
CA SER A 291 0.56 23.81 -4.39
C SER A 291 0.68 25.25 -3.89
N LEU A 292 -0.17 25.70 -2.97
CA LEU A 292 -0.07 27.05 -2.41
C LEU A 292 1.23 27.27 -1.64
N PHE A 293 1.75 26.22 -0.98
CA PHE A 293 2.95 26.31 -0.15
C PHE A 293 4.19 25.71 -0.81
N MET A 294 4.02 24.75 -1.73
CA MET A 294 5.13 24.07 -2.39
C MET A 294 5.42 24.59 -3.80
N GLY A 295 4.47 25.24 -4.45
CA GLY A 295 4.46 25.49 -5.89
C GLY A 295 3.78 24.36 -6.67
N ASP A 296 3.52 24.59 -7.96
CA ASP A 296 2.85 23.62 -8.82
C ASP A 296 3.79 22.47 -9.23
N LEU A 297 3.20 21.30 -9.53
CA LEU A 297 3.94 20.19 -10.10
C LEU A 297 4.31 20.50 -11.56
N PRO A 298 5.52 20.12 -12.02
CA PRO A 298 5.92 20.33 -13.41
C PRO A 298 4.91 19.70 -14.38
N HIS A 299 4.43 20.47 -15.36
CA HIS A 299 3.59 20.00 -16.45
C HIS A 299 4.29 20.22 -17.80
N GLU A 300 4.21 19.23 -18.69
CA GLU A 300 4.81 19.34 -20.03
C GLU A 300 4.23 20.54 -20.79
N GLY A 301 5.10 21.50 -21.14
CA GLY A 301 4.73 22.68 -21.94
C GLY A 301 4.34 23.92 -21.15
N GLU A 302 4.28 23.87 -19.82
CA GLU A 302 4.17 25.04 -18.95
C GLU A 302 5.56 25.51 -18.49
N GLY A 303 5.74 26.82 -18.33
CA GLY A 303 7.02 27.38 -17.87
C GLY A 303 7.30 27.02 -16.40
N ASP A 304 8.57 26.99 -16.02
CA ASP A 304 8.99 26.67 -14.64
C ASP A 304 8.33 27.65 -13.65
N SER A 305 7.35 27.16 -12.88
CA SER A 305 6.83 27.88 -11.71
C SER A 305 7.86 27.86 -10.59
N LEU A 306 8.03 28.96 -9.86
CA LEU A 306 8.89 28.99 -8.68
C LEU A 306 8.36 28.02 -7.60
N ARG A 307 9.21 27.10 -7.13
CA ARG A 307 8.85 26.13 -6.08
C ARG A 307 9.67 26.35 -4.82
N LEU A 308 9.15 25.86 -3.70
CA LEU A 308 9.80 26.01 -2.38
C LEU A 308 11.18 25.38 -2.37
N GLU A 309 11.31 24.24 -3.04
CA GLU A 309 12.56 23.50 -3.17
C GLU A 309 13.66 24.25 -3.92
N ASP A 310 13.31 25.09 -4.89
CA ASP A 310 14.27 25.88 -5.66
C ASP A 310 14.91 26.98 -4.80
N MET A 311 14.25 27.34 -3.68
CA MET A 311 14.69 28.35 -2.75
C MET A 311 15.37 27.79 -1.48
N LEU A 312 15.37 26.47 -1.29
CA LEU A 312 15.98 25.86 -0.11
C LEU A 312 17.51 26.02 -0.13
N PRO A 313 18.14 26.29 1.03
CA PRO A 313 19.60 26.36 1.10
C PRO A 313 20.25 25.02 0.75
N LYS A 314 21.34 25.10 -0.02
CA LYS A 314 22.16 23.93 -0.31
C LYS A 314 22.95 23.53 0.94
N LEU A 315 22.63 22.38 1.51
CA LEU A 315 23.39 21.79 2.62
C LEU A 315 24.61 21.03 2.08
N ALA A 316 25.81 21.49 2.45
CA ALA A 316 27.06 20.82 2.10
C ALA A 316 27.23 19.47 2.82
N ALA A 317 26.77 19.39 4.08
CA ALA A 317 26.76 18.16 4.89
C ALA A 317 25.61 18.21 5.91
N PRO A 318 25.15 17.05 6.41
CA PRO A 318 24.23 17.01 7.55
C PRO A 318 24.85 17.64 8.79
N SER A 319 24.04 18.35 9.59
CA SER A 319 24.46 18.89 10.89
C SER A 319 24.02 18.03 12.07
N ALA A 320 23.00 17.18 11.88
CA ALA A 320 22.60 16.18 12.88
C ALA A 320 23.54 14.96 12.87
N THR A 321 23.65 14.30 14.02
CA THR A 321 24.59 13.17 14.23
C THR A 321 23.96 11.80 14.01
N ASP A 322 22.63 11.72 14.09
CA ASP A 322 21.79 10.52 14.01
C ASP A 322 20.98 10.52 12.71
N VAL A 323 21.68 10.70 11.58
CA VAL A 323 21.11 10.69 10.23
C VAL A 323 21.46 9.39 9.54
N ASP A 324 20.46 8.63 9.10
CA ASP A 324 20.67 7.49 8.21
C ASP A 324 21.04 8.02 6.81
N PRO A 325 22.27 7.75 6.32
CA PRO A 325 22.73 8.27 5.03
C PRO A 325 21.91 7.73 3.85
N ASP A 326 21.37 6.51 3.95
CA ASP A 326 20.55 5.93 2.89
C ASP A 326 19.16 6.58 2.86
N VAL A 327 18.56 6.88 4.02
CA VAL A 327 17.28 7.61 4.06
C VAL A 327 17.45 9.03 3.54
N LEU A 328 18.51 9.73 3.97
CA LEU A 328 18.79 11.07 3.46
C LEU A 328 19.02 11.06 1.95
N ARG A 329 19.74 10.06 1.43
CA ARG A 329 19.93 9.87 -0.01
C ARG A 329 18.61 9.64 -0.73
N LEU A 330 17.73 8.79 -0.21
CA LEU A 330 16.39 8.56 -0.78
C LEU A 330 15.55 9.84 -0.81
N LEU A 331 15.62 10.69 0.22
CA LEU A 331 14.90 11.96 0.23
C LEU A 331 15.46 12.95 -0.80
N LYS A 332 16.77 12.94 -1.04
CA LYS A 332 17.45 13.82 -2.01
C LYS A 332 17.29 13.36 -3.47
N GLU A 333 17.59 12.09 -3.74
CA GLU A 333 17.62 11.52 -5.09
C GLU A 333 16.23 11.06 -5.54
N GLY A 334 15.41 10.64 -4.59
CA GLY A 334 14.03 10.23 -4.80
C GLY A 334 13.82 8.75 -5.09
N ARG A 335 12.56 8.42 -5.30
CA ARG A 335 12.08 7.09 -5.74
C ARG A 335 12.46 6.85 -7.20
N LYS A 336 12.45 5.59 -7.63
CA LYS A 336 12.74 5.23 -9.04
C LYS A 336 11.66 5.70 -10.02
N LYS A 337 10.40 5.65 -9.61
CA LYS A 337 9.26 6.08 -10.44
C LYS A 337 8.71 7.41 -9.96
N GLU A 338 8.17 8.16 -10.90
CA GLU A 338 7.39 9.37 -10.62
C GLU A 338 5.96 9.00 -10.26
N SER A 339 5.27 9.94 -9.60
CA SER A 339 3.87 9.82 -9.23
C SER A 339 3.13 11.07 -9.68
N ALA A 340 1.90 10.91 -10.19
CA ALA A 340 1.10 12.03 -10.71
C ALA A 340 0.76 13.11 -9.67
N PHE A 341 0.84 12.78 -8.38
CA PHE A 341 0.45 13.66 -7.27
C PHE A 341 1.63 14.12 -6.42
N ASP A 342 2.87 13.65 -6.62
CA ASP A 342 3.99 13.99 -5.74
C ASP A 342 5.33 13.86 -6.49
N LEU A 343 6.28 14.70 -6.11
CA LEU A 343 7.64 14.63 -6.66
C LEU A 343 8.36 13.38 -6.15
N ARG A 344 9.16 12.77 -7.04
CA ARG A 344 9.92 11.55 -6.69
C ARG A 344 10.89 11.77 -5.54
N HIS A 345 11.43 12.97 -5.43
CA HIS A 345 12.36 13.41 -4.39
C HIS A 345 11.62 14.34 -3.41
N SER A 346 12.21 14.62 -2.26
CA SER A 346 11.55 15.39 -1.19
C SER A 346 12.53 16.38 -0.56
N PRO A 347 12.87 17.47 -1.28
CA PRO A 347 13.90 18.42 -0.87
C PRO A 347 13.69 19.02 0.52
N LEU A 348 12.47 19.42 0.85
CA LEU A 348 12.15 19.97 2.18
C LEU A 348 12.37 18.93 3.28
N ALA A 349 11.93 17.69 3.07
CA ALA A 349 12.14 16.60 4.02
C ALA A 349 13.64 16.26 4.16
N ALA A 350 14.40 16.21 3.05
CA ALA A 350 15.84 16.02 3.08
C ALA A 350 16.57 17.15 3.84
N TYR A 351 16.13 18.39 3.63
CA TYR A 351 16.68 19.58 4.27
C TYR A 351 16.44 19.52 5.80
N LEU A 352 15.22 19.25 6.24
CA LEU A 352 14.88 19.12 7.66
C LEU A 352 15.63 17.94 8.30
N TYR A 353 15.59 16.76 7.67
CA TYR A 353 16.20 15.56 8.21
C TYR A 353 17.71 15.69 8.41
N ALA A 354 18.40 16.29 7.44
CA ALA A 354 19.84 16.53 7.54
C ALA A 354 20.23 17.42 8.74
N ARG A 355 19.30 18.22 9.27
CA ARG A 355 19.53 19.12 10.40
C ARG A 355 18.97 18.61 11.72
N LEU A 356 17.94 17.76 11.68
CA LEU A 356 17.24 17.22 12.84
C LEU A 356 17.75 15.86 13.28
N GLY A 357 17.99 14.96 12.34
CA GLY A 357 18.20 13.54 12.64
C GLY A 357 16.92 12.84 13.13
N ASP A 358 17.05 11.57 13.50
CA ASP A 358 15.94 10.72 13.89
C ASP A 358 15.26 11.20 15.17
N GLU A 359 16.03 11.46 16.23
CA GLU A 359 15.49 11.74 17.56
C GLU A 359 14.69 13.05 17.60
N ALA A 360 15.22 14.11 17.01
CA ALA A 360 14.55 15.41 17.03
C ALA A 360 13.28 15.39 16.16
N SER A 361 13.32 14.69 15.03
CA SER A 361 12.16 14.50 14.16
C SER A 361 11.05 13.72 14.86
N ASP A 362 11.38 12.64 15.59
CA ASP A 362 10.41 11.86 16.35
C ASP A 362 9.80 12.66 17.50
N ARG A 363 10.61 13.43 18.24
CA ARG A 363 10.10 14.35 19.28
C ARG A 363 9.15 15.38 18.71
N ALA A 364 9.48 15.97 17.56
CA ALA A 364 8.59 16.93 16.89
C ALA A 364 7.29 16.25 16.44
N LEU A 365 7.34 15.07 15.84
CA LEU A 365 6.16 14.32 15.43
C LEU A 365 5.24 13.94 16.61
N ALA A 366 5.78 13.76 17.82
CA ALA A 366 4.99 13.45 19.02
C ALA A 366 4.28 14.67 19.64
N SER A 367 4.62 15.90 19.25
CA SER A 367 3.99 17.12 19.78
C SER A 367 2.54 17.30 19.28
N GLU A 368 1.79 18.25 19.87
CA GLU A 368 0.46 18.64 19.39
C GLU A 368 0.52 19.55 18.15
N ASP A 369 -0.55 19.57 17.34
CA ASP A 369 -0.61 20.35 16.10
C ASP A 369 -0.55 21.88 16.34
N GLY A 370 -0.08 22.63 15.34
CA GLY A 370 0.00 24.09 15.38
C GLY A 370 1.25 24.60 16.11
N TRP A 371 1.07 25.53 17.05
CA TRP A 371 2.20 26.15 17.76
C TRP A 371 3.09 25.16 18.53
N PRO A 372 2.56 24.17 19.27
CA PRO A 372 3.40 23.20 19.96
C PRO A 372 4.32 22.42 19.01
N PHE A 373 3.83 22.07 17.81
CA PHE A 373 4.66 21.46 16.76
C PHE A 373 5.77 22.39 16.26
N LEU A 374 5.43 23.64 15.95
CA LEU A 374 6.44 24.62 15.51
C LEU A 374 7.49 24.88 16.61
N GLU A 375 7.09 24.90 17.88
CA GLU A 375 7.98 25.11 19.03
C GLU A 375 8.84 23.88 19.35
N ALA A 376 8.43 22.68 18.94
CA ALA A 376 9.21 21.44 19.06
C ALA A 376 10.34 21.32 18.01
N LEU A 377 10.27 22.11 16.94
CA LEU A 377 11.31 22.19 15.91
C LEU A 377 12.37 23.26 16.26
N PRO A 378 13.61 23.13 15.75
CA PRO A 378 14.62 24.18 15.83
C PRO A 378 14.11 25.46 15.19
N ARG A 379 14.06 26.51 16.02
CA ARG A 379 13.50 27.82 15.69
C ARG A 379 14.05 28.39 14.38
N ASP A 380 15.35 28.24 14.14
CA ASP A 380 16.02 28.73 12.94
C ASP A 380 15.52 28.03 11.66
N GLN A 381 15.21 26.73 11.72
CA GLN A 381 14.62 26.00 10.58
C GLN A 381 13.20 26.47 10.31
N VAL A 382 12.37 26.63 11.34
CA VAL A 382 10.99 27.11 11.19
C VAL A 382 10.99 28.53 10.62
N LEU A 383 11.85 29.41 11.14
CA LEU A 383 12.01 30.77 10.64
C LEU A 383 12.42 30.81 9.17
N GLU A 384 13.37 29.96 8.77
CA GLU A 384 13.84 29.92 7.38
C GLU A 384 12.72 29.44 6.45
N VAL A 385 12.10 28.30 6.71
CA VAL A 385 11.03 27.76 5.86
C VAL A 385 9.81 28.69 5.83
N ALA A 386 9.42 29.29 6.96
CA ALA A 386 8.32 30.27 7.00
C ALA A 386 8.64 31.54 6.20
N THR A 387 9.92 31.94 6.13
CA THR A 387 10.36 33.07 5.30
C THR A 387 10.28 32.72 3.82
N LEU A 388 10.77 31.54 3.41
CA LEU A 388 10.67 31.09 2.02
C LEU A 388 9.21 30.93 1.56
N CYS A 389 8.35 30.41 2.44
CA CYS A 389 6.91 30.27 2.15
C CYS A 389 6.22 31.62 1.90
N GLN A 390 6.73 32.76 2.41
CA GLN A 390 6.12 34.08 2.13
C GLN A 390 6.23 34.48 0.67
N GLU A 391 7.27 34.01 -0.03
CA GLU A 391 7.48 34.33 -1.44
C GLU A 391 6.57 33.51 -2.36
N ILE A 392 6.13 32.32 -1.91
CA ILE A 392 5.30 31.39 -2.69
C ILE A 392 3.82 31.54 -2.32
N ALA A 393 3.51 31.41 -1.03
CA ALA A 393 2.16 31.52 -0.50
C ALA A 393 1.80 33.00 -0.27
N THR A 394 1.81 33.81 -1.34
CA THR A 394 1.64 35.27 -1.26
C THR A 394 0.34 35.69 -0.56
N THR A 395 -0.74 34.91 -0.69
CA THR A 395 -2.01 35.14 0.00
C THR A 395 -1.96 34.85 1.51
N ARG A 396 -0.92 34.16 1.98
CA ARG A 396 -0.66 33.82 3.39
C ARG A 396 0.53 34.60 3.97
N ALA A 397 1.19 35.45 3.19
CA ALA A 397 2.43 36.12 3.55
C ALA A 397 2.33 36.94 4.85
N SER A 398 1.23 37.68 5.07
CA SER A 398 1.05 38.46 6.30
C SER A 398 0.99 37.57 7.55
N GLY A 399 0.25 36.46 7.51
CA GLY A 399 0.20 35.51 8.63
C GLY A 399 1.53 34.79 8.85
N LEU A 400 2.24 34.43 7.78
CA LEU A 400 3.59 33.87 7.88
C LEU A 400 4.58 34.86 8.51
N ALA A 401 4.46 36.16 8.18
CA ALA A 401 5.26 37.21 8.79
C ALA A 401 4.97 37.36 10.30
N GLU A 402 3.72 37.19 10.73
CA GLU A 402 3.36 37.14 12.16
C GLU A 402 3.99 35.94 12.87
N ILE A 403 4.02 34.77 12.21
CA ILE A 403 4.71 33.58 12.74
C ILE A 403 6.20 33.85 12.93
N VAL A 404 6.85 34.42 11.90
CA VAL A 404 8.26 34.81 11.94
C VAL A 404 8.54 35.84 13.04
N ALA A 405 7.68 36.84 13.20
CA ALA A 405 7.83 37.86 14.23
C ALA A 405 7.72 37.27 15.65
N ARG A 406 6.78 36.34 15.86
CA ARG A 406 6.61 35.65 17.15
C ARG A 406 7.82 34.76 17.50
N LEU A 407 8.37 34.03 16.53
CA LEU A 407 9.52 33.16 16.78
C LEU A 407 10.84 33.93 16.99
N LYS A 408 10.93 35.19 16.57
CA LYS A 408 12.09 36.06 16.81
C LYS A 408 12.11 36.69 18.21
N GLN A 409 10.97 36.72 18.90
CA GLN A 409 10.85 37.11 20.31
C GLN A 409 11.34 35.96 21.21
#